data_AF-A0A150LNB7-F1
#
_entry.id   AF-A0A150LNB7-F1
#
_cell.length_a   1.000
_cell.length_b   1.000
_cell.length_c   1.000
_cell.angle_alpha   90.00
_cell.angle_beta   90.00
_cell.angle_gamma   90.00
#
_symmetry.space_group_name_H-M   'P 1'
#
loop_
_entity.id
_entity.type
_entity.pdbx_description
1 polymer ?
#
loop_
_entity_poly.entity_id
_entity_poly.type
_entity_poly.pdbx_seq_one_letter_code
_entity_poly.pdbx_strand_id
1 'polypeptide(L)'
;MKFLTKILVFSLLAMQFSFFSSHAQAESKVTTATVKLVKSLTLTVPKGIDQSIIDMYTSGGWEYTNNQLIKRVSYPNLTVKYKGKEYITNADGEVELPLKSAEEEVVEIEVDEFQKKGKSKKNIKLKPGKKTVIDEYINLNDLLQSMDKQFEKVPGEEKPQVGKTLDHGLKDGQLPAYKQYVHCNRFNGYQGNGRYYANEASPQAIINFYRSDCDVALTKSTNCYKDYLPDADSRYCAIHPYYKNGRCSGLVNHAIYYHKHTSYFSPAY
;
A
#
# COMPACT_ATOMS: atom_id res chain seq x y z
N MET A 1 -92.45 19.55 15.67
CA MET A 1 -91.20 18.94 16.20
C MET A 1 -90.05 19.29 15.26
N LYS A 2 -88.98 19.85 15.84
CA LYS A 2 -87.59 20.05 15.30
C LYS A 2 -87.44 20.99 14.10
N PHE A 3 -87.00 22.24 14.25
CA PHE A 3 -85.64 22.78 14.55
C PHE A 3 -84.61 22.67 13.40
N LEU A 4 -84.13 23.86 12.97
CA LEU A 4 -82.76 24.24 12.54
C LEU A 4 -82.06 23.42 11.43
N THR A 5 -81.41 24.00 10.40
CA THR A 5 -80.16 24.81 10.44
C THR A 5 -79.90 25.29 8.97
N LYS A 6 -79.86 26.57 8.59
CA LYS A 6 -78.82 27.63 8.66
C LYS A 6 -77.50 27.38 7.89
N ILE A 7 -77.11 28.41 7.09
CA ILE A 7 -75.75 28.86 6.63
C ILE A 7 -75.28 28.23 5.29
N LEU A 8 -75.13 28.90 4.13
CA LEU A 8 -74.55 30.19 3.69
C LEU A 8 -73.04 30.36 3.91
N VAL A 9 -72.20 30.03 2.93
CA VAL A 9 -70.90 30.72 2.73
C VAL A 9 -70.52 30.75 1.24
N PHE A 10 -70.57 31.96 0.67
CA PHE A 10 -69.81 32.42 -0.49
C PHE A 10 -68.31 32.35 -0.18
N SER A 11 -67.47 31.80 -1.05
CA SER A 11 -66.02 32.05 -0.98
C SER A 11 -65.31 31.85 -2.32
N LEU A 12 -64.90 32.99 -2.87
CA LEU A 12 -63.69 33.27 -3.64
C LEU A 12 -63.11 32.20 -4.57
N LEU A 13 -63.33 32.44 -5.87
CA LEU A 13 -62.45 32.01 -6.95
C LEU A 13 -61.15 32.84 -6.88
N ALA A 14 -60.21 32.44 -6.02
CA ALA A 14 -58.86 33.01 -5.99
C ALA A 14 -57.99 32.34 -7.05
N MET A 15 -57.57 33.14 -8.04
CA MET A 15 -56.47 32.89 -8.95
C MET A 15 -55.30 32.20 -8.23
N GLN A 16 -55.09 30.91 -8.51
CA GLN A 16 -53.83 30.25 -8.21
C GLN A 16 -52.84 30.61 -9.31
N PHE A 17 -52.21 31.79 -9.18
CA PHE A 17 -50.89 31.99 -9.76
C PHE A 17 -49.94 31.07 -9.01
N SER A 18 -49.58 29.94 -9.64
CA SER A 18 -48.47 29.12 -9.18
C SER A 18 -47.20 29.97 -9.27
N PHE A 19 -46.77 30.51 -8.14
CA PHE A 19 -45.40 30.95 -7.96
C PHE A 19 -44.52 29.69 -8.09
N PHE A 20 -43.95 29.51 -9.29
CA PHE A 20 -42.72 28.74 -9.39
C PHE A 20 -41.66 29.51 -8.63
N SER A 21 -41.52 29.19 -7.34
CA SER A 21 -40.31 29.50 -6.60
C SER A 21 -39.20 28.69 -7.24
N SER A 22 -38.56 29.27 -8.26
CA SER A 22 -37.23 28.89 -8.70
C SER A 22 -36.32 29.04 -7.49
N HIS A 23 -36.25 27.98 -6.68
CA HIS A 23 -35.11 27.75 -5.81
C HIS A 23 -33.94 27.60 -6.77
N ALA A 24 -33.25 28.71 -7.01
CA ALA A 24 -31.88 28.68 -7.44
C ALA A 24 -31.16 27.83 -6.40
N GLN A 25 -31.00 26.55 -6.71
CA GLN A 25 -30.11 25.67 -6.00
C GLN A 25 -28.76 26.36 -6.14
N ALA A 26 -28.32 27.03 -5.07
CA ALA A 26 -27.00 27.62 -5.05
C ALA A 26 -26.05 26.46 -5.33
N GLU A 27 -25.50 26.42 -6.54
CA GLU A 27 -24.40 25.52 -6.87
C GLU A 27 -23.34 25.82 -5.82
N SER A 28 -23.20 24.89 -4.87
CA SER A 28 -22.09 24.89 -3.93
C SER A 28 -20.84 24.95 -4.79
N LYS A 29 -20.21 26.13 -4.83
CA LYS A 29 -19.00 26.35 -5.60
C LYS A 29 -17.99 25.38 -5.03
N VAL A 30 -17.71 24.29 -5.74
CA VAL A 30 -16.79 23.26 -5.28
C VAL A 30 -15.44 23.92 -5.09
N THR A 31 -15.00 23.99 -3.84
CA THR A 31 -13.71 24.59 -3.45
C THR A 31 -12.73 23.52 -2.99
N THR A 32 -12.99 22.24 -3.24
CA THR A 32 -12.08 21.15 -2.86
C THR A 32 -11.46 20.52 -4.10
N ALA A 33 -10.22 20.04 -3.95
CA ALA A 33 -9.56 19.17 -4.92
C ALA A 33 -9.19 17.85 -4.25
N THR A 34 -9.22 16.77 -5.02
CA THR A 34 -8.84 15.44 -4.52
C THR A 34 -7.38 15.18 -4.86
N VAL A 35 -6.60 14.76 -3.87
CA VAL A 35 -5.26 14.21 -4.08
C VAL A 35 -5.32 12.71 -3.83
N LYS A 36 -4.84 11.92 -4.79
CA LYS A 36 -4.66 10.48 -4.63
C LYS A 36 -3.18 10.15 -4.52
N LEU A 37 -2.79 9.47 -3.44
CA LEU A 37 -1.44 8.94 -3.30
C LEU A 37 -1.40 7.51 -3.83
N VAL A 38 -0.50 7.27 -4.78
CA VAL A 38 -0.23 5.95 -5.35
C VAL A 38 1.23 5.61 -5.11
N LYS A 39 1.48 4.38 -4.71
CA LYS A 39 2.82 3.79 -4.66
C LYS A 39 2.92 2.76 -5.77
N SER A 40 3.87 2.94 -6.68
CA SER A 40 4.14 2.02 -7.78
C SER A 40 5.29 1.10 -7.39
N LEU A 41 4.95 -0.11 -6.94
CA LEU A 41 5.92 -1.14 -6.57
C LEU A 41 6.52 -1.73 -7.83
N THR A 42 7.82 -1.61 -8.00
CA THR A 42 8.54 -1.99 -9.21
C THR A 42 9.49 -3.13 -8.92
N LEU A 43 9.41 -4.18 -9.73
CA LEU A 43 10.35 -5.30 -9.74
C LEU A 43 10.99 -5.36 -11.12
N THR A 44 12.27 -5.04 -11.20
CA THR A 44 13.08 -5.18 -12.40
C THR A 44 13.34 -6.66 -12.66
N VAL A 45 13.06 -7.09 -13.88
CA VAL A 45 13.27 -8.47 -14.32
C VAL A 45 14.34 -8.53 -15.41
N PRO A 46 15.08 -9.65 -15.56
CA PRO A 46 16.08 -9.81 -16.61
C PRO A 46 15.51 -9.59 -18.01
N LYS A 47 16.37 -9.13 -18.93
CA LYS A 47 16.01 -9.11 -20.36
C LYS A 47 15.79 -10.54 -20.85
N GLY A 48 14.70 -10.75 -21.61
CA GLY A 48 14.33 -12.06 -22.12
C GLY A 48 13.81 -13.03 -21.05
N ILE A 49 13.30 -12.52 -19.91
CA ILE A 49 12.57 -13.37 -18.96
C ILE A 49 11.42 -14.10 -19.67
N ASP A 50 11.15 -15.33 -19.24
CA ASP A 50 10.09 -16.17 -19.79
C ASP A 50 8.72 -15.46 -19.71
N GLN A 51 7.96 -15.50 -20.80
CA GLN A 51 6.64 -14.88 -20.92
C GLN A 51 5.65 -15.43 -19.89
N SER A 52 5.77 -16.71 -19.52
CA SER A 52 4.92 -17.33 -18.49
C SER A 52 5.07 -16.66 -17.11
N ILE A 53 6.24 -16.08 -16.80
CA ILE A 53 6.46 -15.32 -15.56
C ILE A 53 5.79 -13.94 -15.68
N ILE A 54 5.83 -13.31 -16.85
CA ILE A 54 5.11 -12.05 -17.09
C ILE A 54 3.59 -12.28 -16.97
N ASP A 55 3.07 -13.34 -17.59
CA ASP A 55 1.64 -13.70 -17.56
C ASP A 55 1.17 -14.03 -16.14
N MET A 56 2.02 -14.70 -15.36
CA MET A 56 1.80 -14.99 -13.94
C MET A 56 1.55 -13.71 -13.13
N TYR A 57 2.37 -12.69 -13.32
CA TYR A 57 2.23 -11.43 -12.61
C TYR A 57 1.07 -10.57 -13.13
N THR A 58 0.91 -10.50 -14.45
CA THR A 58 -0.12 -9.67 -15.08
C THR A 58 -1.53 -10.18 -14.82
N SER A 59 -1.73 -11.50 -14.80
CA SER A 59 -2.98 -12.11 -14.31
C SER A 59 -3.25 -11.79 -12.83
N GLY A 60 -2.21 -11.49 -12.06
CA GLY A 60 -2.26 -11.04 -10.68
C GLY A 60 -2.51 -9.55 -10.47
N GLY A 61 -2.74 -8.78 -11.53
CA GLY A 61 -2.96 -7.33 -11.46
C GLY A 61 -1.69 -6.48 -11.47
N TRP A 62 -0.55 -7.06 -11.84
CA TRP A 62 0.65 -6.29 -12.15
C TRP A 62 0.66 -5.84 -13.61
N GLU A 63 1.40 -4.80 -13.92
CA GLU A 63 1.66 -4.35 -15.29
C GLU A 63 3.10 -4.69 -15.67
N TYR A 64 3.34 -4.96 -16.96
CA TYR A 64 4.70 -5.15 -17.48
C TYR A 64 5.05 -4.07 -18.49
N THR A 65 6.13 -3.33 -18.23
CA THR A 65 6.64 -2.29 -19.13
C THR A 65 8.14 -2.10 -18.90
N ASN A 66 8.91 -1.88 -19.97
CA ASN A 66 10.35 -1.58 -19.89
C ASN A 66 11.15 -2.51 -18.96
N ASN A 67 10.93 -3.83 -19.04
CA ASN A 67 11.57 -4.83 -18.18
C ASN A 67 11.26 -4.68 -16.68
N GLN A 68 10.13 -4.10 -16.33
CA GLN A 68 9.65 -3.96 -14.97
C GLN A 68 8.24 -4.51 -14.83
N LEU A 69 8.02 -5.24 -13.74
CA LEU A 69 6.69 -5.57 -13.23
C LEU A 69 6.28 -4.48 -12.24
N ILE A 70 5.12 -3.88 -12.44
CA ILE A 70 4.64 -2.73 -11.66
C ILE A 70 3.30 -3.06 -11.00
N LYS A 71 3.21 -2.91 -9.68
CA LYS A 71 1.96 -2.98 -8.91
C LYS A 71 1.63 -1.62 -8.34
N ARG A 72 0.48 -1.05 -8.70
CA ARG A 72 0.01 0.20 -8.11
C ARG A 72 -0.84 -0.07 -6.89
N VAL A 73 -0.48 0.55 -5.78
CA VAL A 73 -1.14 0.37 -4.49
C VAL A 73 -1.40 1.73 -3.84
N SER A 74 -2.51 1.82 -3.12
CA SER A 74 -2.91 2.99 -2.34
C SER A 74 -3.20 2.53 -0.91
N TYR A 75 -2.91 3.40 0.06
CA TYR A 75 -3.08 3.06 1.47
C TYR A 75 -3.96 4.09 2.16
N PRO A 76 -4.79 3.66 3.12
CA PRO A 76 -5.39 4.58 4.08
C PRO A 76 -4.35 5.11 5.06
N ASN A 77 -4.74 6.16 5.77
CA ASN A 77 -4.03 6.68 6.92
C ASN A 77 -2.65 7.29 6.62
N LEU A 78 -2.37 7.63 5.36
CA LEU A 78 -1.19 8.42 4.98
C LEU A 78 -1.41 9.89 5.26
N THR A 79 -0.37 10.57 5.75
CA THR A 79 -0.40 11.99 6.06
C THR A 79 -0.07 12.83 4.83
N VAL A 80 -0.92 13.82 4.54
CA VAL A 80 -0.66 14.91 3.59
C VAL A 80 -0.69 16.22 4.34
N LYS A 81 0.44 16.92 4.39
CA LYS A 81 0.50 18.27 4.97
C LYS A 81 0.27 19.30 3.88
N TYR A 82 -0.73 20.15 4.09
CA TYR A 82 -1.11 21.18 3.15
C TYR A 82 -1.44 22.47 3.91
N LYS A 83 -0.79 23.58 3.55
CA LYS A 83 -0.93 24.89 4.22
C LYS A 83 -0.78 24.79 5.76
N GLY A 84 0.16 23.96 6.22
CA GLY A 84 0.44 23.75 7.64
C GLY A 84 -0.54 22.84 8.38
N LYS A 85 -1.62 22.37 7.73
CA LYS A 85 -2.59 21.41 8.30
C LYS A 85 -2.32 20.01 7.79
N GLU A 86 -2.54 19.02 8.64
CA GLU A 86 -2.44 17.61 8.27
C GLU A 86 -3.81 17.07 7.86
N TYR A 87 -3.81 16.32 6.77
CA TYR A 87 -4.96 15.60 6.25
C TYR A 87 -4.58 14.14 6.08
N ILE A 88 -5.56 13.26 6.25
CA ILE A 88 -5.34 11.82 6.25
C ILE A 88 -6.11 11.20 5.09
N THR A 89 -5.44 10.31 4.36
CA THR A 89 -6.05 9.57 3.24
C THR A 89 -7.08 8.54 3.70
N ASN A 90 -8.12 8.38 2.90
CA ASN A 90 -9.17 7.37 3.08
C ASN A 90 -8.74 5.98 2.56
N ALA A 91 -9.65 5.01 2.56
CA ALA A 91 -9.42 3.64 2.10
C ALA A 91 -8.83 3.53 0.68
N ASP A 92 -9.12 4.49 -0.20
CA ASP A 92 -8.65 4.52 -1.59
C ASP A 92 -7.32 5.26 -1.77
N GLY A 93 -6.71 5.71 -0.67
CA GLY A 93 -5.52 6.56 -0.67
C GLY A 93 -5.79 7.99 -1.12
N GLU A 94 -7.03 8.46 -0.96
CA GLU A 94 -7.50 9.76 -1.43
C GLU A 94 -7.75 10.71 -0.26
N VAL A 95 -7.48 12.00 -0.48
CA VAL A 95 -7.72 13.07 0.48
C VAL A 95 -8.26 14.30 -0.22
N GLU A 96 -9.23 14.97 0.40
CA GLU A 96 -9.78 16.22 -0.10
C GLU A 96 -9.07 17.41 0.54
N LEU A 97 -8.55 18.31 -0.30
CA LEU A 97 -7.85 19.51 0.14
C LEU A 97 -8.68 20.75 -0.19
N PRO A 98 -8.88 21.68 0.77
CA PRO A 98 -9.62 22.91 0.52
C PRO A 98 -8.77 23.92 -0.26
N LEU A 99 -9.33 24.49 -1.32
CA LEU A 99 -8.77 25.56 -2.14
C LEU A 99 -9.38 26.91 -1.76
N LYS A 100 -8.59 27.98 -1.95
CA LYS A 100 -9.03 29.34 -1.60
C LYS A 100 -9.99 29.94 -2.63
N SER A 101 -9.91 29.49 -3.88
CA SER A 101 -10.73 29.95 -5.00
C SER A 101 -11.19 28.76 -5.84
N ALA A 102 -12.05 29.03 -6.82
CA ALA A 102 -12.43 28.03 -7.83
C ALA A 102 -11.44 27.96 -9.00
N GLU A 103 -10.25 28.53 -8.85
CA GLU A 103 -9.21 28.55 -9.87
C GLU A 103 -8.15 27.48 -9.59
N GLU A 104 -7.32 27.20 -10.60
CA GLU A 104 -6.18 26.31 -10.45
C GLU A 104 -5.11 26.98 -9.57
N GLU A 105 -4.57 26.25 -8.60
CA GLU A 105 -3.54 26.71 -7.67
C GLU A 105 -2.33 25.75 -7.73
N VAL A 106 -1.12 26.29 -7.85
CA VAL A 106 0.12 25.51 -7.59
C VAL A 106 0.41 25.58 -6.10
N VAL A 107 0.47 24.42 -5.45
CA VAL A 107 0.67 24.31 -4.00
C VAL A 107 1.82 23.37 -3.66
N GLU A 108 2.55 23.71 -2.61
CA GLU A 108 3.47 22.77 -1.96
C GLU A 108 2.66 21.91 -0.98
N ILE A 109 2.86 20.60 -1.08
CA ILE A 109 2.39 19.63 -0.09
C ILE A 109 3.56 18.79 0.42
N GLU A 110 3.41 18.23 1.62
CA GLU A 110 4.35 17.30 2.23
C GLU A 110 3.70 15.92 2.34
N VAL A 111 4.38 14.87 1.86
CA VAL A 111 3.89 13.49 1.91
C VAL A 111 4.97 12.54 2.40
N ASP A 112 4.59 11.45 3.05
CA ASP A 112 5.53 10.43 3.51
C ASP A 112 6.27 9.79 2.31
N GLU A 113 7.60 9.66 2.42
CA GLU A 113 8.49 8.96 1.47
C GLU A 113 8.89 7.62 2.10
N PHE A 114 8.80 6.52 1.35
CA PHE A 114 8.97 5.17 1.91
C PHE A 114 10.35 4.56 1.64
N GLN A 115 11.02 5.01 0.58
CA GLN A 115 12.39 4.58 0.30
C GLN A 115 13.45 5.32 1.13
N LYS A 116 13.08 6.43 1.78
CA LYS A 116 13.95 7.24 2.64
C LYS A 116 13.21 7.60 3.92
N LYS A 117 13.94 7.70 5.04
CA LYS A 117 13.36 8.16 6.30
C LYS A 117 12.97 9.64 6.16
N GLY A 118 11.68 9.93 6.04
CA GLY A 118 11.19 11.30 6.12
C GLY A 118 9.95 11.57 5.28
N LYS A 119 9.77 12.85 4.96
CA LYS A 119 8.70 13.37 4.13
C LYS A 119 9.30 14.11 2.94
N SER A 120 8.63 14.03 1.80
CA SER A 120 8.99 14.74 0.59
C SER A 120 8.05 15.92 0.35
N LYS A 121 8.61 17.05 -0.07
CA LYS A 121 7.84 18.22 -0.51
C LYS A 121 7.61 18.14 -2.03
N LYS A 122 6.37 18.35 -2.46
CA LYS A 122 6.00 18.32 -3.88
C LYS A 122 5.15 19.54 -4.23
N ASN A 123 5.53 20.21 -5.33
CA ASN A 123 4.70 21.23 -5.95
C ASN A 123 3.72 20.55 -6.90
N ILE A 124 2.42 20.71 -6.65
CA ILE A 124 1.36 20.12 -7.45
C ILE A 124 0.36 21.18 -7.91
N LYS A 125 -0.24 20.96 -9.08
CA LYS A 125 -1.37 21.76 -9.57
C LYS A 125 -2.66 21.16 -9.06
N LEU A 126 -3.42 21.92 -8.29
CA LEU A 126 -4.74 21.53 -7.82
C LEU A 126 -5.81 22.36 -8.54
N LYS A 127 -6.85 21.68 -9.00
CA LYS A 127 -8.03 22.30 -9.60
C LYS A 127 -9.29 21.80 -8.87
N PRO A 128 -10.24 22.67 -8.54
CA PRO A 128 -11.44 22.24 -7.84
C PRO A 128 -12.23 21.19 -8.62
N GLY A 129 -12.77 20.20 -7.91
CA GLY A 129 -13.48 19.06 -8.48
C GLY A 129 -12.62 18.12 -9.33
N LYS A 130 -11.29 18.32 -9.38
CA LYS A 130 -10.37 17.43 -10.09
C LYS A 130 -9.53 16.61 -9.13
N LYS A 131 -9.20 15.40 -9.60
CA LYS A 131 -8.30 14.47 -8.95
C LYS A 131 -6.90 14.65 -9.50
N THR A 132 -5.94 14.87 -8.61
CA THR A 132 -4.51 14.90 -8.91
C THR A 132 -3.88 13.64 -8.33
N VAL A 133 -3.19 12.87 -9.16
CA VAL A 133 -2.51 11.64 -8.73
C VAL A 133 -1.05 11.95 -8.48
N ILE A 134 -0.55 11.52 -7.32
CA ILE A 134 0.86 11.60 -6.96
C ILE A 134 1.37 10.17 -6.88
N ASP A 135 2.28 9.86 -7.78
CA ASP A 135 2.91 8.55 -7.87
C ASP A 135 4.30 8.59 -7.21
N GLU A 136 4.58 7.63 -6.35
CA GLU A 136 5.93 7.34 -5.83
C GLU A 136 6.34 5.95 -6.29
N TYR A 137 7.44 5.87 -7.04
CA TYR A 137 8.01 4.62 -7.50
C TYR A 137 8.85 4.01 -6.38
N ILE A 138 8.57 2.75 -6.06
CA ILE A 138 9.23 1.99 -5.01
C ILE A 138 9.94 0.79 -5.66
N ASN A 139 11.26 0.78 -5.62
CA ASN A 139 12.11 -0.29 -6.16
C ASN A 139 12.20 -1.50 -5.23
N LEU A 140 11.34 -2.49 -5.44
CA LEU A 140 11.32 -3.70 -4.62
C LEU A 140 12.63 -4.48 -4.67
N ASN A 141 13.40 -4.44 -5.77
CA ASN A 141 14.70 -5.12 -5.78
C ASN A 141 15.63 -4.56 -4.68
N ASP A 142 15.59 -3.24 -4.43
CA ASP A 142 16.40 -2.61 -3.39
C ASP A 142 15.90 -2.98 -1.99
N LEU A 143 14.58 -3.09 -1.79
CA LEU A 143 13.99 -3.57 -0.53
C LEU A 143 14.46 -4.99 -0.25
N LEU A 144 14.32 -5.88 -1.23
CA LEU A 144 14.65 -7.28 -1.06
C LEU A 144 16.16 -7.43 -0.82
N GLN A 145 17.00 -6.69 -1.54
CA GLN A 145 18.44 -6.68 -1.27
C GLN A 145 18.80 -6.12 0.10
N SER A 146 18.12 -5.07 0.60
CA SER A 146 18.43 -4.52 1.93
C SER A 146 18.18 -5.54 3.03
N MET A 147 17.20 -6.42 2.85
CA MET A 147 16.88 -7.51 3.80
C MET A 147 18.04 -8.50 3.97
N ASP A 148 18.86 -8.69 2.93
CA ASP A 148 20.06 -9.55 2.98
C ASP A 148 21.30 -8.85 3.57
N LYS A 149 21.27 -7.51 3.75
CA LYS A 149 22.42 -6.75 4.26
C LYS A 149 22.61 -6.82 5.79
N GLN A 150 21.77 -7.54 6.53
CA GLN A 150 21.87 -7.65 8.01
C GLN A 150 22.89 -8.67 8.53
N PHE A 151 23.81 -9.15 7.70
CA PHE A 151 24.88 -10.05 8.15
C PHE A 151 26.15 -9.32 8.62
N GLU A 152 26.14 -7.98 8.70
CA GLU A 152 27.23 -7.22 9.30
C GLU A 152 27.10 -7.25 10.83
N LYS A 153 28.05 -7.97 11.46
CA LYS A 153 28.13 -8.25 12.90
C LYS A 153 27.82 -7.03 13.77
N VAL A 154 26.80 -7.14 14.62
CA VAL A 154 26.66 -6.28 15.81
C VAL A 154 27.68 -6.76 16.85
N PRO A 155 28.71 -5.98 17.21
CA PRO A 155 29.67 -6.39 18.23
C PRO A 155 28.99 -6.30 19.60
N GLY A 156 28.82 -7.42 20.29
CA GLY A 156 28.50 -7.42 21.73
C GLY A 156 27.25 -8.17 22.19
N GLU A 157 26.50 -8.85 21.34
CA GLU A 157 25.38 -9.69 21.81
C GLU A 157 25.85 -11.10 22.21
N GLU A 158 25.67 -11.41 23.50
CA GLU A 158 26.08 -12.65 24.15
C GLU A 158 25.27 -13.87 23.67
N LYS A 159 26.02 -14.94 23.36
CA LYS A 159 25.72 -16.38 23.29
C LYS A 159 24.29 -16.84 22.88
N PRO A 160 24.18 -17.64 21.79
CA PRO A 160 22.90 -18.19 21.34
C PRO A 160 22.32 -19.18 22.37
N GLN A 161 21.06 -18.94 22.77
CA GLN A 161 20.26 -19.95 23.45
C GLN A 161 19.88 -21.07 22.46
N VAL A 162 19.72 -22.28 23.00
CA VAL A 162 19.52 -23.53 22.26
C VAL A 162 18.27 -23.44 21.36
N GLY A 163 18.51 -23.40 20.04
CA GLY A 163 17.49 -23.22 19.00
C GLY A 163 18.03 -22.39 17.83
N LYS A 164 19.23 -22.78 17.35
CA LYS A 164 20.11 -22.09 16.39
C LYS A 164 19.42 -21.01 15.54
N THR A 165 19.62 -19.75 15.95
CA THR A 165 19.71 -18.60 15.06
C THR A 165 20.78 -18.89 14.00
N LEU A 166 20.43 -18.67 12.74
CA LEU A 166 21.37 -18.76 11.63
C LEU A 166 22.34 -17.58 11.73
N ASP A 167 23.54 -17.85 12.27
CA ASP A 167 24.66 -16.90 12.33
C ASP A 167 25.08 -16.37 10.93
N HIS A 168 24.58 -17.01 9.87
CA HIS A 168 24.61 -16.57 8.48
C HIS A 168 23.28 -17.01 7.86
N GLY A 169 22.56 -16.13 7.15
CA GLY A 169 21.22 -16.42 6.62
C GLY A 169 21.13 -17.65 5.70
N LEU A 170 20.02 -17.76 4.98
CA LEU A 170 19.82 -18.88 4.07
C LEU A 170 20.89 -18.86 2.96
N LYS A 171 21.44 -20.03 2.63
CA LYS A 171 22.32 -20.18 1.47
C LYS A 171 21.50 -20.13 0.19
N ASP A 172 22.11 -19.66 -0.90
CA ASP A 172 21.48 -19.68 -2.22
C ASP A 172 21.01 -21.10 -2.59
N GLY A 173 19.75 -21.21 -3.02
CA GLY A 173 19.06 -22.47 -3.31
C GLY A 173 18.56 -23.26 -2.08
N GLN A 174 18.81 -22.78 -0.86
CA GLN A 174 18.41 -23.48 0.36
C GLN A 174 16.89 -23.45 0.57
N LEU A 175 16.30 -24.62 0.77
CA LEU A 175 14.96 -24.72 1.34
C LEU A 175 15.07 -24.54 2.86
N PRO A 176 14.38 -23.57 3.48
CA PRO A 176 14.41 -23.42 4.93
C PRO A 176 13.82 -24.65 5.60
N ALA A 177 14.34 -24.96 6.79
CA ALA A 177 13.76 -25.99 7.63
C ALA A 177 12.33 -25.60 8.07
N TYR A 178 11.54 -26.61 8.43
CA TYR A 178 10.22 -26.40 8.99
C TYR A 178 10.27 -25.47 10.21
N LYS A 179 9.39 -24.45 10.23
CA LYS A 179 9.33 -23.41 11.28
C LYS A 179 10.63 -22.63 11.50
N GLN A 180 11.56 -22.67 10.55
CA GLN A 180 12.76 -21.88 10.64
C GLN A 180 12.41 -20.38 10.59
N TYR A 181 13.02 -19.60 11.48
CA TYR A 181 12.92 -18.16 11.39
C TYR A 181 13.62 -17.64 10.14
N VAL A 182 12.97 -16.69 9.49
CA VAL A 182 13.46 -16.01 8.28
C VAL A 182 13.26 -14.52 8.46
N HIS A 183 14.05 -13.73 7.74
CA HIS A 183 13.87 -12.28 7.72
C HIS A 183 12.45 -11.95 7.30
N CYS A 184 12.05 -12.43 6.12
CA CYS A 184 10.68 -12.37 5.62
C CYS A 184 10.42 -13.60 4.75
N ASN A 185 9.16 -14.02 4.70
CA ASN A 185 8.66 -15.03 3.78
C ASN A 185 8.51 -14.44 2.37
N ARG A 186 9.60 -13.86 1.83
CA ARG A 186 9.63 -13.30 0.47
C ARG A 186 9.67 -14.37 -0.62
N PHE A 187 9.86 -15.64 -0.25
CA PHE A 187 10.05 -16.74 -1.18
C PHE A 187 9.06 -17.89 -0.99
N ASN A 188 7.96 -17.65 -0.26
CA ASN A 188 6.96 -18.68 0.01
C ASN A 188 5.74 -18.67 -0.92
N GLY A 189 5.75 -17.87 -1.98
CA GLY A 189 4.66 -17.77 -2.95
C GLY A 189 4.31 -19.13 -3.57
N TYR A 190 3.03 -19.40 -3.79
CA TYR A 190 2.51 -20.74 -4.09
C TYR A 190 3.05 -21.38 -5.38
N GLN A 191 3.33 -20.57 -6.42
CA GLN A 191 3.92 -21.05 -7.69
C GLN A 191 5.42 -21.32 -7.61
N GLY A 192 6.06 -20.84 -6.54
CA GLY A 192 7.47 -21.03 -6.29
C GLY A 192 7.84 -22.38 -5.69
N ASN A 193 9.13 -22.64 -5.64
CA ASN A 193 9.72 -23.83 -5.02
C ASN A 193 10.05 -23.64 -3.53
N GLY A 194 9.84 -22.45 -2.96
CA GLY A 194 10.05 -22.17 -1.54
C GLY A 194 11.52 -21.97 -1.13
N ARG A 195 12.46 -22.06 -2.08
CA ARG A 195 13.89 -21.94 -1.81
C ARG A 195 14.31 -20.47 -1.80
N TYR A 196 15.28 -20.17 -0.95
CA TYR A 196 15.93 -18.87 -0.97
C TYR A 196 16.85 -18.73 -2.17
N TYR A 197 16.86 -17.56 -2.78
CA TYR A 197 17.79 -17.17 -3.83
C TYR A 197 18.36 -15.80 -3.47
N ALA A 198 19.68 -15.65 -3.51
CA ALA A 198 20.34 -14.38 -3.16
C ALA A 198 20.19 -13.33 -4.28
N ASN A 199 20.07 -13.78 -5.53
CA ASN A 199 19.75 -12.91 -6.65
C ASN A 199 18.24 -12.75 -6.80
N GLU A 200 17.71 -11.64 -6.28
CA GLU A 200 16.29 -11.29 -6.33
C GLU A 200 15.74 -11.06 -7.74
N ALA A 201 16.62 -10.82 -8.72
CA ALA A 201 16.23 -10.74 -10.13
C ALA A 201 16.31 -12.09 -10.85
N SER A 202 16.70 -13.18 -10.19
CA SER A 202 16.66 -14.50 -10.81
C SER A 202 15.22 -14.93 -11.08
N PRO A 203 14.93 -15.65 -12.18
CA PRO A 203 13.58 -16.10 -12.50
C PRO A 203 12.89 -16.83 -11.33
N GLN A 204 13.63 -17.67 -10.61
CA GLN A 204 13.06 -18.41 -9.49
C GLN A 204 12.80 -17.54 -8.26
N ALA A 205 13.63 -16.53 -7.97
CA ALA A 205 13.33 -15.55 -6.91
C ALA A 205 12.05 -14.77 -7.23
N ILE A 206 11.91 -14.34 -8.49
CA ILE A 206 10.72 -13.64 -8.98
C ILE A 206 9.47 -14.52 -8.82
N ILE A 207 9.51 -15.78 -9.28
CA ILE A 207 8.39 -16.72 -9.10
C ILE A 207 8.08 -16.94 -7.61
N ASN A 208 9.11 -17.07 -6.76
CA ASN A 208 8.93 -17.30 -5.32
C ASN A 208 8.34 -16.08 -4.58
N PHE A 209 8.60 -14.86 -5.08
CA PHE A 209 8.07 -13.60 -4.53
C PHE A 209 6.61 -13.37 -4.88
N TYR A 210 6.17 -13.78 -6.06
CA TYR A 210 4.78 -13.63 -6.47
C TYR A 210 3.81 -14.28 -5.46
N ARG A 211 2.91 -13.46 -4.89
CA ARG A 211 1.94 -13.88 -3.86
C ARG A 211 2.57 -14.48 -2.61
N SER A 212 3.83 -14.20 -2.34
CA SER A 212 4.44 -14.51 -1.05
C SER A 212 3.83 -13.62 0.05
N ASP A 213 4.09 -13.94 1.32
CA ASP A 213 3.64 -13.08 2.43
C ASP A 213 4.16 -11.64 2.29
N CYS A 214 5.39 -11.48 1.79
CA CYS A 214 6.02 -10.17 1.58
C CYS A 214 5.30 -9.34 0.52
N ASP A 215 5.03 -9.93 -0.67
CA ASP A 215 4.26 -9.27 -1.74
C ASP A 215 2.90 -8.79 -1.22
N VAL A 216 2.16 -9.68 -0.54
CA VAL A 216 0.82 -9.33 -0.06
C VAL A 216 0.87 -8.34 1.10
N ALA A 217 1.82 -8.46 2.02
CA ALA A 217 1.98 -7.51 3.12
C ALA A 217 2.29 -6.10 2.62
N LEU A 218 3.16 -5.99 1.59
CA LEU A 218 3.46 -4.71 0.95
C LEU A 218 2.20 -4.07 0.37
N THR A 219 1.22 -4.84 -0.12
CA THR A 219 -0.05 -4.24 -0.60
C THR A 219 -1.01 -3.78 0.49
N LYS A 220 -0.86 -4.29 1.72
CA LYS A 220 -1.82 -4.04 2.82
C LYS A 220 -1.31 -3.03 3.85
N SER A 221 0.00 -2.86 3.94
CA SER A 221 0.61 -2.04 4.98
C SER A 221 1.90 -1.40 4.50
N THR A 222 2.16 -0.21 5.02
CA THR A 222 3.40 0.52 4.80
C THR A 222 4.52 0.09 5.75
N ASN A 223 4.23 -0.74 6.77
CA ASN A 223 5.19 -1.13 7.79
C ASN A 223 6.43 -1.83 7.21
N CYS A 224 6.24 -2.71 6.22
CA CYS A 224 7.33 -3.47 5.59
C CYS A 224 8.30 -2.57 4.80
N TYR A 225 7.92 -1.33 4.44
CA TYR A 225 8.87 -0.39 3.81
C TYR A 225 9.97 0.08 4.74
N LYS A 226 9.79 -0.05 6.06
CA LYS A 226 10.87 0.23 7.02
C LYS A 226 12.09 -0.67 6.80
N ASP A 227 11.97 -1.75 6.04
CA ASP A 227 13.08 -2.64 5.75
C ASP A 227 14.06 -2.05 4.72
N TYR A 228 13.69 -0.95 4.03
CA TYR A 228 14.65 -0.10 3.29
C TYR A 228 15.65 0.61 4.18
N LEU A 229 15.33 0.80 5.47
CA LEU A 229 16.13 1.65 6.34
C LEU A 229 17.50 1.00 6.60
N PRO A 230 18.60 1.77 6.54
CA PRO A 230 19.93 1.23 6.77
C PRO A 230 20.06 0.66 8.18
N ASP A 231 19.50 1.36 9.17
CA ASP A 231 19.46 0.97 10.57
C ASP A 231 18.59 -0.29 10.81
N ALA A 232 19.22 -1.37 11.27
CA ALA A 232 18.59 -2.64 11.58
C ALA A 232 17.52 -2.53 12.68
N ASP A 233 17.71 -1.63 13.65
CA ASP A 233 16.79 -1.42 14.76
C ASP A 233 15.51 -0.70 14.33
N SER A 234 15.57 0.04 13.22
CA SER A 234 14.41 0.70 12.64
C SER A 234 13.59 -0.20 11.69
N ARG A 235 14.13 -1.34 11.24
CA ARG A 235 13.44 -2.27 10.33
C ARG A 235 12.27 -2.97 11.01
N TYR A 236 11.24 -3.28 10.23
CA TYR A 236 10.01 -3.89 10.71
C TYR A 236 10.08 -5.42 10.66
N CYS A 237 10.50 -5.94 9.53
CA CYS A 237 10.85 -7.34 9.32
C CYS A 237 12.38 -7.41 9.37
N ALA A 238 12.93 -8.31 10.18
CA ALA A 238 14.37 -8.46 10.34
C ALA A 238 14.69 -9.86 10.84
N ILE A 239 15.91 -10.35 10.61
CA ILE A 239 16.36 -11.63 11.18
C ILE A 239 16.77 -11.47 12.66
N HIS A 240 17.13 -10.26 13.05
CA HIS A 240 17.47 -9.88 14.41
C HIS A 240 16.87 -8.50 14.78
N PRO A 241 16.45 -8.30 16.04
CA PRO A 241 16.25 -9.33 17.07
C PRO A 241 15.06 -10.26 16.75
N TYR A 242 15.01 -11.44 17.40
CA TYR A 242 14.09 -12.54 17.04
C TYR A 242 12.60 -12.14 16.95
N TYR A 243 12.16 -11.14 17.72
CA TYR A 243 10.78 -10.69 17.73
C TYR A 243 10.38 -9.91 16.45
N LYS A 244 11.33 -9.64 15.53
CA LYS A 244 11.10 -9.01 14.23
C LYS A 244 11.03 -10.01 13.07
N ASN A 245 11.34 -11.28 13.33
CA ASN A 245 11.39 -12.33 12.31
C ASN A 245 10.02 -12.50 11.66
N GLY A 246 9.96 -12.51 10.33
CA GLY A 246 8.73 -12.72 9.56
C GLY A 246 7.55 -11.82 9.92
N ARG A 247 7.78 -10.62 10.48
CA ARG A 247 6.71 -9.70 10.90
C ARG A 247 5.73 -9.32 9.79
N CYS A 248 6.20 -9.20 8.54
CA CYS A 248 5.33 -8.96 7.40
C CYS A 248 4.30 -10.10 7.21
N SER A 249 4.63 -11.34 7.55
CA SER A 249 3.68 -12.46 7.55
C SER A 249 2.54 -12.27 8.54
N GLY A 250 2.81 -11.66 9.70
CA GLY A 250 1.78 -11.31 10.68
C GLY A 250 0.75 -10.29 10.16
N LEU A 251 1.15 -9.38 9.28
CA LEU A 251 0.25 -8.40 8.66
C LEU A 251 -0.75 -9.03 7.69
N VAL A 252 -0.48 -10.27 7.28
CA VAL A 252 -1.37 -11.06 6.42
C VAL A 252 -1.99 -12.25 7.15
N ASN A 253 -1.91 -12.26 8.49
CA ASN A 253 -2.42 -13.32 9.37
C ASN A 253 -1.78 -14.69 9.14
N HIS A 254 -0.53 -14.72 8.70
CA HIS A 254 0.26 -15.94 8.54
C HIS A 254 1.29 -16.09 9.66
N ALA A 255 1.87 -17.29 9.77
CA ALA A 255 2.92 -17.56 10.75
C ALA A 255 4.19 -16.74 10.46
N ILE A 256 4.86 -16.29 11.52
CA ILE A 256 6.09 -15.48 11.46
C ILE A 256 7.37 -16.30 11.16
N TYR A 257 7.22 -17.61 11.04
CA TYR A 257 8.27 -18.52 10.60
C TYR A 257 8.03 -18.96 9.16
N TYR A 258 9.04 -19.60 8.57
CA TYR A 258 8.89 -20.16 7.24
C TYR A 258 7.76 -21.18 7.16
N HIS A 259 6.91 -20.98 6.17
CA HIS A 259 5.86 -21.87 5.71
C HIS A 259 5.66 -21.64 4.22
N LYS A 260 5.41 -22.68 3.45
CA LYS A 260 5.22 -22.59 1.99
C LYS A 260 3.74 -22.47 1.66
N HIS A 261 3.33 -21.61 0.74
CA HIS A 261 1.94 -21.66 0.24
C HIS A 261 1.72 -22.85 -0.69
N THR A 262 0.59 -23.53 -0.54
CA THR A 262 0.18 -24.70 -1.35
C THR A 262 -0.96 -24.40 -2.33
N SER A 263 -1.69 -23.33 -2.10
CA SER A 263 -2.69 -22.79 -3.02
C SER A 263 -2.64 -21.27 -3.01
N TYR A 264 -3.53 -20.63 -3.77
CA TYR A 264 -3.64 -19.18 -3.81
C TYR A 264 -3.76 -18.60 -2.39
N PHE A 265 -2.65 -18.08 -1.89
CA PHE A 265 -2.50 -17.47 -0.58
C PHE A 265 -2.98 -18.34 0.60
N SER A 266 -2.70 -19.65 0.57
CA SER A 266 -2.96 -20.55 1.70
C SER A 266 -1.67 -21.24 2.16
N PRO A 267 -1.31 -21.14 3.46
CA PRO A 267 -0.08 -21.74 3.97
C PRO A 267 -0.20 -23.27 4.15
N ALA A 268 0.88 -23.99 3.90
CA ALA A 268 1.09 -25.33 4.45
C ALA A 268 1.68 -25.21 5.85
N TYR A 269 1.01 -25.84 6.81
CA TYR A 269 1.42 -25.90 8.20
C TYR A 269 2.37 -27.04 8.51
#